data_AF-A0A820Q5K3-F1
#
_entry.id   AF-A0A820Q5K3-F1
#
_cell.length_a   1.000
_cell.length_b   1.000
_cell.length_c   1.000
_cell.angle_alpha   90.00
_cell.angle_beta   90.00
_cell.angle_gamma   90.00
#
_symmetry.space_group_name_H-M   'P 1'
#
loop_
_entity.id
_entity.type
_entity.pdbx_description
1 polymer ?
#
loop_
_entity_poly.entity_id
_entity_poly.type
_entity_poly.pdbx_seq_one_letter_code
_entity_poly.pdbx_strand_id
1 'polypeptide(L)'
;MFTKEQQIYYKEITEACVGSEEQKRTEAIASLTTETGLHQILPRLVLFISEGVKINLMQYNLAILIYLMRMTSALLENKSLYCEKYLHQLFPAIMSCILAKQHCARPDTENHWALRDYAASRCAQMVKLFSANIHGLRNRIVRIFLSTFRSERLPLVTHYGALVGLCEMGQETIEELVFPIIRPLGDRVIKSLENTSLSPIDKITIDRINGVISKYIPIAYRTSRSSPDDLEHFKHEFGSFYGHRLHTHVIQLRQQSRSGSSQPTHNRQFSPSSASNSRPSKILSGQASPSSHHQNPGSLTPSRSPVRPMNPSSSKHHSQSSTASLTPANSHENVIL
;
A
#
# COMPACT_ATOMS: atom_id res chain seq x y z
N MET A 1 -13.34 -30.51 -5.32
CA MET A 1 -12.72 -31.01 -6.57
C MET A 1 -13.20 -30.09 -7.69
N PHE A 2 -12.35 -29.71 -8.65
CA PHE A 2 -12.76 -28.80 -9.72
C PHE A 2 -13.52 -29.55 -10.83
N THR A 3 -14.52 -28.91 -11.44
CA THR A 3 -15.14 -29.40 -12.69
C THR A 3 -14.12 -29.37 -13.84
N LYS A 4 -14.40 -30.06 -14.95
CA LYS A 4 -13.52 -30.01 -16.14
C LYS A 4 -13.39 -28.57 -16.67
N GLU A 5 -14.49 -27.84 -16.72
CA GLU A 5 -14.53 -26.43 -17.15
C GLU A 5 -13.69 -25.53 -16.25
N GLN A 6 -13.77 -25.69 -14.93
CA GLN A 6 -12.94 -24.96 -13.97
C GLN A 6 -11.44 -25.27 -14.12
N GLN A 7 -11.08 -26.49 -14.51
CA GLN A 7 -9.69 -26.87 -14.78
C GLN A 7 -9.18 -26.25 -16.09
N ILE A 8 -10.01 -26.22 -17.13
CA ILE A 8 -9.71 -25.55 -18.41
C ILE A 8 -9.55 -24.05 -18.18
N TYR A 9 -10.53 -23.38 -17.57
CA TYR A 9 -10.45 -21.95 -17.24
C TYR A 9 -9.24 -21.63 -16.37
N TYR A 10 -8.94 -22.42 -15.33
CA TYR A 10 -7.75 -22.21 -14.50
C TYR A 10 -6.45 -22.28 -15.31
N LYS A 11 -6.35 -23.21 -16.26
CA LYS A 11 -5.19 -23.31 -17.16
C LYS A 11 -5.11 -22.08 -18.07
N GLU A 12 -6.18 -21.79 -18.80
CA GLU A 12 -6.23 -20.70 -19.78
C GLU A 12 -5.98 -19.33 -19.12
N ILE A 13 -6.59 -19.05 -17.96
CA ILE A 13 -6.42 -17.78 -17.27
C ILE A 13 -5.00 -17.61 -16.70
N THR A 14 -4.35 -18.69 -16.24
CA THR A 14 -2.96 -18.61 -15.75
C THR A 14 -1.96 -18.49 -16.87
N GLU A 15 -2.12 -19.24 -17.97
CA GLU A 15 -1.31 -19.12 -19.18
C GLU A 15 -1.47 -17.74 -19.84
N ALA A 16 -2.68 -17.22 -19.96
CA ALA A 16 -2.94 -15.89 -20.53
C ALA A 16 -2.39 -14.74 -19.68
N CYS A 17 -2.47 -14.82 -18.34
CA CYS A 17 -1.92 -13.79 -17.46
C CYS A 17 -0.40 -13.64 -17.59
N VAL A 18 0.34 -14.74 -17.79
CA VAL A 18 1.81 -14.75 -17.82
C VAL A 18 2.43 -14.89 -19.23
N GLY A 19 1.61 -15.10 -20.26
CA GLY A 19 2.03 -15.33 -21.64
C GLY A 19 2.65 -14.10 -22.33
N SER A 20 3.04 -14.25 -23.60
CA SER A 20 3.63 -13.16 -24.39
C SER A 20 2.62 -12.09 -24.80
N GLU A 21 1.42 -12.50 -25.21
CA GLU A 21 0.39 -11.63 -25.81
C GLU A 21 -0.27 -10.66 -24.81
N GLU A 22 -0.06 -9.35 -24.97
CA GLU A 22 -0.64 -8.31 -24.09
C GLU A 22 -2.18 -8.25 -24.17
N GLN A 23 -2.77 -8.57 -25.32
CA GLN A 23 -4.23 -8.61 -25.47
C GLN A 23 -4.85 -9.69 -24.58
N LYS A 24 -4.42 -10.95 -24.73
CA LYS A 24 -4.88 -12.07 -23.88
C LYS A 24 -4.61 -11.82 -22.41
N ARG A 25 -3.46 -11.24 -22.05
CA ARG A 25 -3.17 -10.80 -20.67
C ARG A 25 -4.16 -9.75 -20.17
N THR A 26 -4.51 -8.78 -20.99
CA THR A 26 -5.45 -7.70 -20.61
C THR A 26 -6.88 -8.24 -20.45
N GLU A 27 -7.32 -9.10 -21.36
CA GLU A 27 -8.62 -9.79 -21.29
C GLU A 27 -8.70 -10.71 -20.06
N ALA A 28 -7.63 -11.47 -19.76
CA ALA A 28 -7.54 -12.31 -18.58
C ALA A 28 -7.57 -11.50 -17.26
N ILE A 29 -6.84 -10.38 -17.20
CA ILE A 29 -6.86 -9.47 -16.04
C ILE A 29 -8.24 -8.83 -15.86
N ALA A 30 -8.93 -8.45 -16.94
CA ALA A 30 -10.31 -7.97 -16.88
C ALA A 30 -11.26 -9.05 -16.34
N SER A 31 -11.21 -10.27 -16.89
CA SER A 31 -12.01 -11.43 -16.43
C SER A 31 -11.79 -11.71 -14.93
N LEU A 32 -10.54 -11.77 -14.46
CA LEU A 32 -10.25 -11.94 -13.02
C LEU A 32 -10.83 -10.83 -12.12
N THR A 33 -11.02 -9.63 -12.67
CA THR A 33 -11.57 -8.47 -11.94
C THR A 33 -13.10 -8.48 -11.88
N THR A 34 -13.78 -9.07 -12.88
CA THR A 34 -15.25 -9.03 -13.02
C THR A 34 -15.97 -10.35 -12.73
N GLU A 35 -15.31 -11.49 -12.91
CA GLU A 35 -15.96 -12.80 -12.82
C GLU A 35 -16.34 -13.18 -11.38
N THR A 36 -17.59 -13.59 -11.20
CA THR A 36 -18.16 -13.97 -9.88
C THR A 36 -18.03 -15.46 -9.58
N GLY A 37 -17.83 -16.31 -10.60
CA GLY A 37 -17.71 -17.76 -10.45
C GLY A 37 -16.41 -18.25 -9.80
N LEU A 38 -15.41 -17.36 -9.63
CA LEU A 38 -14.02 -17.77 -9.35
C LEU A 38 -13.77 -18.25 -7.92
N HIS A 39 -14.74 -18.17 -7.01
CA HIS A 39 -14.62 -18.56 -5.60
C HIS A 39 -13.96 -19.93 -5.37
N GLN A 40 -14.29 -20.94 -6.18
CA GLN A 40 -13.74 -22.29 -6.04
C GLN A 40 -12.28 -22.38 -6.54
N ILE A 41 -11.92 -21.55 -7.53
CA ILE A 41 -10.61 -21.53 -8.19
C ILE A 41 -9.60 -20.65 -7.43
N LEU A 42 -10.08 -19.61 -6.75
CA LEU A 42 -9.30 -18.62 -5.98
C LEU A 42 -8.16 -19.20 -5.11
N PRO A 43 -8.31 -20.31 -4.35
CA PRO A 43 -7.22 -20.88 -3.57
C PRO A 43 -6.02 -21.32 -4.43
N ARG A 44 -6.29 -21.77 -5.66
CA ARG A 44 -5.25 -22.19 -6.62
C ARG A 44 -4.64 -21.00 -7.34
N LEU A 45 -5.41 -19.94 -7.63
CA LEU A 45 -4.88 -18.69 -8.17
C LEU A 45 -3.93 -18.00 -7.17
N VAL A 46 -4.29 -17.98 -5.88
CA VAL A 46 -3.41 -17.48 -4.81
C VAL A 46 -2.14 -18.31 -4.68
N LEU A 47 -2.24 -19.65 -4.72
CA LEU A 47 -1.07 -20.54 -4.68
C LEU A 47 -0.16 -20.34 -5.90
N PHE A 48 -0.74 -20.20 -7.09
CA PHE A 48 0.00 -19.90 -8.32
C PHE A 48 0.78 -18.58 -8.20
N ILE A 49 0.14 -17.53 -7.66
CA ILE A 49 0.81 -16.25 -7.39
C ILE A 49 1.92 -16.41 -6.34
N SER A 50 1.67 -17.09 -5.21
CA SER A 50 2.66 -17.16 -4.13
C SER A 50 3.90 -17.98 -4.49
N GLU A 51 3.72 -19.12 -5.17
CA GLU A 51 4.84 -19.95 -5.61
C GLU A 51 5.50 -19.37 -6.86
N GLY A 52 4.71 -18.80 -7.78
CA GLY A 52 5.21 -18.07 -8.94
C GLY A 52 6.13 -16.92 -8.55
N VAL A 53 5.77 -16.12 -7.54
CA VAL A 53 6.63 -15.03 -7.03
C VAL A 53 7.92 -15.59 -6.43
N LYS A 54 7.87 -16.64 -5.60
CA LYS A 54 9.09 -17.26 -5.04
C LYS A 54 10.04 -17.75 -6.15
N ILE A 55 9.51 -18.48 -7.13
CA ILE A 55 10.30 -19.06 -8.23
C ILE A 55 10.90 -17.95 -9.11
N ASN A 56 10.11 -16.97 -9.52
CA ASN A 56 10.57 -15.91 -10.42
C ASN A 56 11.48 -14.89 -9.72
N LEU A 57 11.46 -14.80 -8.38
CA LEU A 57 12.49 -14.08 -7.60
C LEU A 57 13.85 -14.79 -7.67
N MET A 58 13.88 -16.13 -7.54
CA MET A 58 15.13 -16.90 -7.65
C MET A 58 15.66 -16.96 -9.09
N GLN A 59 14.77 -16.96 -10.07
CA GLN A 59 15.09 -16.91 -11.51
C GLN A 59 15.31 -15.48 -12.04
N TYR A 60 15.16 -14.45 -11.20
CA TYR A 60 15.31 -13.04 -11.55
C TYR A 60 14.45 -12.57 -12.75
N ASN A 61 13.25 -13.15 -12.91
CA ASN A 61 12.36 -12.88 -14.03
C ASN A 61 11.39 -11.73 -13.70
N LEU A 62 11.87 -10.50 -13.90
CA LEU A 62 11.12 -9.26 -13.63
C LEU A 62 9.77 -9.19 -14.35
N ALA A 63 9.67 -9.67 -15.59
CA ALA A 63 8.43 -9.61 -16.38
C ALA A 63 7.29 -10.42 -15.75
N ILE A 64 7.57 -11.68 -15.37
CA ILE A 64 6.58 -12.54 -14.71
C ILE A 64 6.20 -11.98 -13.34
N LEU A 65 7.15 -11.41 -12.57
CA LEU A 65 6.84 -10.76 -11.29
C LEU A 65 5.85 -9.58 -11.47
N ILE A 66 6.01 -8.77 -12.51
CA ILE A 66 5.06 -7.69 -12.84
C ILE A 66 3.67 -8.27 -13.19
N TYR A 67 3.61 -9.34 -13.97
CA TYR A 67 2.34 -9.99 -14.34
C TYR A 67 1.63 -10.62 -13.14
N LEU A 68 2.35 -11.29 -12.24
CA LEU A 68 1.79 -11.84 -11.00
C LEU A 68 1.30 -10.74 -10.04
N MET A 69 1.96 -9.56 -10.01
CA MET A 69 1.43 -8.41 -9.27
C MET A 69 0.19 -7.79 -9.94
N ARG A 70 0.12 -7.70 -11.28
CA ARG A 70 -1.12 -7.29 -12.01
C ARG A 70 -2.27 -8.26 -11.69
N MET A 71 -2.00 -9.56 -11.72
CA MET A 71 -2.95 -10.62 -11.37
C MET A 71 -3.42 -10.52 -9.90
N THR A 72 -2.50 -10.17 -8.99
CA THR A 72 -2.84 -9.88 -7.58
C THR A 72 -3.79 -8.68 -7.47
N SER A 73 -3.58 -7.62 -8.25
CA SER A 73 -4.47 -6.44 -8.29
C SER A 73 -5.90 -6.82 -8.67
N ALA A 74 -6.07 -7.57 -9.77
CA ALA A 74 -7.38 -8.01 -10.26
C ALA A 74 -8.17 -8.77 -9.19
N LEU A 75 -7.52 -9.70 -8.48
CA LEU A 75 -8.14 -10.48 -7.40
C LEU A 75 -8.49 -9.61 -6.17
N LEU A 76 -7.71 -8.58 -5.85
CA LEU A 76 -8.00 -7.67 -4.74
C LEU A 76 -9.07 -6.61 -5.09
N GLU A 77 -9.29 -6.35 -6.37
CA GLU A 77 -10.30 -5.39 -6.87
C GLU A 77 -11.66 -6.05 -7.13
N ASN A 78 -11.69 -7.35 -7.41
CA ASN A 78 -12.92 -8.12 -7.58
C ASN A 78 -13.71 -8.27 -6.26
N LYS A 79 -14.69 -7.38 -6.06
CA LYS A 79 -15.55 -7.31 -4.86
C LYS A 79 -16.37 -8.57 -4.58
N SER A 80 -16.53 -9.48 -5.54
CA SER A 80 -17.19 -10.77 -5.26
C SER A 80 -16.30 -11.71 -4.44
N LEU A 81 -14.97 -11.59 -4.54
CA LEU A 81 -14.05 -12.57 -4.00
C LEU A 81 -13.69 -12.30 -2.53
N TYR A 82 -13.88 -13.33 -1.69
CA TYR A 82 -13.47 -13.33 -0.28
C TYR A 82 -11.94 -13.51 -0.12
N CYS A 83 -11.15 -12.66 -0.77
CA CYS A 83 -9.69 -12.66 -0.75
C CYS A 83 -9.09 -12.52 0.65
N GLU A 84 -9.83 -11.94 1.61
CA GLU A 84 -9.42 -11.77 3.01
C GLU A 84 -8.87 -13.06 3.65
N LYS A 85 -9.51 -14.21 3.38
CA LYS A 85 -9.08 -15.53 3.89
C LYS A 85 -7.68 -15.93 3.42
N TYR A 86 -7.22 -15.40 2.30
CA TYR A 86 -6.00 -15.78 1.59
C TYR A 86 -4.87 -14.74 1.70
N LEU A 87 -5.12 -13.60 2.36
CA LEU A 87 -4.11 -12.54 2.49
C LEU A 87 -2.87 -12.98 3.27
N HIS A 88 -2.98 -13.98 4.14
CA HIS A 88 -1.82 -14.58 4.82
C HIS A 88 -0.79 -15.21 3.85
N GLN A 89 -1.21 -15.55 2.63
CA GLN A 89 -0.38 -16.14 1.57
C GLN A 89 -0.02 -15.13 0.47
N LEU A 90 -0.92 -14.20 0.12
CA LEU A 90 -0.61 -13.10 -0.81
C LEU A 90 0.35 -12.08 -0.20
N PHE A 91 0.21 -11.75 1.08
CA PHE A 91 1.01 -10.70 1.73
C PHE A 91 2.53 -10.98 1.70
N PRO A 92 3.04 -12.19 2.05
CA PRO A 92 4.46 -12.50 1.91
C PRO A 92 5.00 -12.35 0.48
N ALA A 93 4.18 -12.68 -0.53
CA ALA A 93 4.56 -12.54 -1.94
C ALA A 93 4.70 -11.06 -2.34
N ILE A 94 3.70 -10.23 -2.02
CA ILE A 94 3.74 -8.77 -2.23
C ILE A 94 4.95 -8.15 -1.52
N MET A 95 5.19 -8.50 -0.25
CA MET A 95 6.33 -7.97 0.51
C MET A 95 7.69 -8.39 -0.05
N SER A 96 7.79 -9.59 -0.64
CA SER A 96 9.00 -10.01 -1.33
C SER A 96 9.27 -9.11 -2.54
N CYS A 97 8.26 -8.81 -3.37
CA CYS A 97 8.38 -7.88 -4.50
C CYS A 97 8.67 -6.42 -4.10
N ILE A 98 8.42 -6.03 -2.85
CA ILE A 98 8.80 -4.69 -2.34
C ILE A 98 10.23 -4.70 -1.77
N LEU A 99 10.58 -5.71 -0.98
CA LEU A 99 11.76 -5.69 -0.09
C LEU A 99 12.94 -6.58 -0.52
N ALA A 100 12.78 -7.49 -1.49
CA ALA A 100 13.88 -8.35 -1.95
C ALA A 100 15.10 -7.53 -2.37
N LYS A 101 16.30 -8.05 -2.08
CA LYS A 101 17.55 -7.33 -2.37
C LYS A 101 17.76 -7.10 -3.88
N GLN A 102 17.33 -8.06 -4.69
CA GLN A 102 17.49 -8.09 -6.14
C GLN A 102 16.25 -8.76 -6.79
N HIS A 103 15.88 -8.32 -7.99
CA HIS A 103 14.68 -8.78 -8.74
C HIS A 103 14.99 -9.26 -10.17
N CYS A 104 16.21 -9.02 -10.61
CA CYS A 104 16.64 -8.98 -12.01
C CYS A 104 18.14 -9.30 -12.05
N ALA A 105 18.62 -9.89 -13.14
CA ALA A 105 20.04 -10.22 -13.27
C ALA A 105 20.91 -8.96 -13.42
N ARG A 106 20.37 -7.90 -14.04
CA ARG A 106 21.03 -6.60 -14.23
C ARG A 106 20.21 -5.45 -13.62
N PRO A 107 20.33 -5.19 -12.30
CA PRO A 107 19.58 -4.14 -11.59
C PRO A 107 19.95 -2.70 -12.01
N ASP A 108 21.05 -2.54 -12.75
CA ASP A 108 21.48 -1.32 -13.40
C ASP A 108 20.69 -1.00 -14.69
N THR A 109 20.32 -2.01 -15.48
CA THR A 109 19.56 -1.82 -16.74
C THR A 109 18.07 -2.09 -16.63
N GLU A 110 17.64 -3.01 -15.74
CA GLU A 110 16.24 -3.43 -15.65
C GLU A 110 15.42 -2.56 -14.69
N ASN A 111 14.23 -2.12 -15.14
CA ASN A 111 13.33 -1.23 -14.40
C ASN A 111 12.56 -1.92 -13.26
N HIS A 112 13.30 -2.57 -12.36
CA HIS A 112 12.78 -3.21 -11.15
C HIS A 112 12.20 -2.22 -10.13
N TRP A 113 12.46 -0.92 -10.30
CA TRP A 113 11.82 0.17 -9.57
C TRP A 113 10.29 0.15 -9.75
N ALA A 114 9.82 0.00 -10.99
CA ALA A 114 8.38 -0.05 -11.29
C ALA A 114 7.67 -1.24 -10.61
N LEU A 115 8.34 -2.39 -10.46
CA LEU A 115 7.81 -3.51 -9.69
C LEU A 115 7.66 -3.15 -8.20
N ARG A 116 8.68 -2.55 -7.57
CA ARG A 116 8.62 -2.14 -6.16
C ARG A 116 7.51 -1.11 -5.93
N ASP A 117 7.43 -0.09 -6.78
CA ASP A 117 6.46 1.00 -6.69
C ASP A 117 5.02 0.45 -6.85
N TYR A 118 4.80 -0.41 -7.83
CA TYR A 118 3.50 -1.05 -8.07
C TYR A 118 3.11 -1.98 -6.92
N ALA A 119 4.03 -2.85 -6.45
CA ALA A 119 3.78 -3.75 -5.34
C ALA A 119 3.51 -3.00 -4.02
N ALA A 120 4.22 -1.89 -3.77
CA ALA A 120 3.96 -1.00 -2.63
C ALA A 120 2.55 -0.40 -2.70
N SER A 121 2.14 0.09 -3.87
CA SER A 121 0.78 0.58 -4.12
C SER A 121 -0.28 -0.51 -3.89
N ARG A 122 -0.05 -1.75 -4.36
CA ARG A 122 -0.96 -2.89 -4.09
C ARG A 122 -1.01 -3.25 -2.60
N CYS A 123 0.11 -3.14 -1.88
CA CYS A 123 0.18 -3.37 -0.44
C CYS A 123 -0.64 -2.31 0.34
N ALA A 124 -0.53 -1.04 -0.02
CA ALA A 124 -1.33 0.03 0.56
C ALA A 124 -2.84 -0.11 0.25
N GLN A 125 -3.18 -0.51 -0.99
CA GLN A 125 -4.55 -0.87 -1.38
C GLN A 125 -5.10 -2.02 -0.52
N MET A 126 -4.30 -3.07 -0.28
CA MET A 126 -4.67 -4.18 0.61
C MET A 126 -4.83 -3.73 2.07
N VAL A 127 -3.96 -2.85 2.59
CA VAL A 127 -4.15 -2.23 3.91
C VAL A 127 -5.50 -1.48 3.97
N LYS A 128 -5.79 -0.64 2.97
CA LYS A 128 -7.01 0.17 2.92
C LYS A 128 -8.29 -0.68 2.86
N LEU A 129 -8.26 -1.79 2.13
CA LEU A 129 -9.41 -2.68 1.97
C LEU A 129 -9.68 -3.57 3.20
N PHE A 130 -8.62 -4.09 3.85
CA PHE A 130 -8.78 -5.18 4.83
C PHE A 130 -8.34 -4.85 6.27
N SER A 131 -7.81 -3.65 6.55
CA SER A 131 -7.38 -3.28 7.91
C SER A 131 -8.52 -3.11 8.92
N ALA A 132 -9.75 -2.85 8.47
CA ALA A 132 -10.94 -2.81 9.32
C ALA A 132 -11.36 -4.21 9.81
N ASN A 133 -11.21 -5.23 8.96
CA ASN A 133 -11.63 -6.61 9.26
C ASN A 133 -10.50 -7.39 9.95
N ILE A 134 -9.28 -7.33 9.40
CA ILE A 134 -8.12 -8.05 9.95
C ILE A 134 -7.44 -7.20 11.02
N HIS A 135 -7.81 -7.44 12.28
CA HIS A 135 -7.23 -6.78 13.44
C HIS A 135 -5.69 -6.82 13.42
N GLY A 136 -5.08 -5.63 13.47
CA GLY A 136 -3.64 -5.43 13.47
C GLY A 136 -2.93 -5.65 12.13
N LEU A 137 -3.64 -5.70 10.99
CA LEU A 137 -3.00 -5.80 9.66
C LEU A 137 -2.04 -4.64 9.40
N ARG A 138 -2.51 -3.37 9.47
CA ARG A 138 -1.69 -2.14 9.36
C ARG A 138 -0.43 -2.27 10.22
N ASN A 139 -0.59 -2.65 11.49
CA ASN A 139 0.49 -2.73 12.47
C ASN A 139 1.47 -3.89 12.22
N ARG A 140 1.08 -4.99 11.55
CA ARG A 140 2.02 -6.03 11.09
C ARG A 140 2.87 -5.51 9.94
N ILE A 141 2.24 -4.85 8.96
CA ILE A 141 2.89 -4.34 7.74
C ILE A 141 3.87 -3.22 8.08
N VAL A 142 3.41 -2.23 8.86
CA VAL A 142 4.24 -1.17 9.44
C VAL A 142 5.49 -1.75 10.14
N ARG A 143 5.34 -2.74 11.02
CA ARG A 143 6.49 -3.31 11.75
C ARG A 143 7.53 -3.97 10.84
N ILE A 144 7.14 -4.46 9.67
CA ILE A 144 8.08 -5.05 8.70
C ILE A 144 8.80 -3.95 7.90
N PHE A 145 8.12 -2.87 7.50
CA PHE A 145 8.81 -1.72 6.91
C PHE A 145 9.73 -1.01 7.94
N LEU A 146 9.28 -0.80 9.17
CA LEU A 146 10.10 -0.19 10.23
C LEU A 146 11.32 -1.04 10.62
N SER A 147 11.26 -2.36 10.48
CA SER A 147 12.41 -3.23 10.81
C SER A 147 13.52 -3.18 9.77
N THR A 148 13.24 -2.79 8.51
CA THR A 148 14.31 -2.63 7.52
C THR A 148 15.23 -1.47 7.87
N PHE A 149 14.68 -0.30 8.22
CA PHE A 149 15.46 0.89 8.59
C PHE A 149 16.36 0.68 9.81
N ARG A 150 16.00 -0.25 10.71
CA ARG A 150 16.82 -0.68 11.87
C ARG A 150 17.98 -1.61 11.49
N SER A 151 18.07 -2.06 10.24
CA SER A 151 19.09 -3.01 9.78
C SER A 151 20.10 -2.35 8.85
N GLU A 152 21.30 -2.13 9.35
CA GLU A 152 22.42 -1.60 8.56
C GLU A 152 22.88 -2.58 7.48
N ARG A 153 22.63 -3.90 7.64
CA ARG A 153 23.01 -4.97 6.71
C ARG A 153 22.10 -5.13 5.49
N LEU A 154 21.08 -4.30 5.33
CA LEU A 154 20.20 -4.29 4.15
C LEU A 154 20.68 -3.25 3.13
N PRO A 155 20.63 -3.53 1.81
CA PRO A 155 21.03 -2.58 0.78
C PRO A 155 20.06 -1.39 0.75
N LEU A 156 20.49 -0.25 0.20
CA LEU A 156 19.63 0.94 0.07
C LEU A 156 18.36 0.62 -0.74
N VAL A 157 18.43 -0.31 -1.70
CA VAL A 157 17.30 -0.70 -2.57
C VAL A 157 16.13 -1.30 -1.78
N THR A 158 16.40 -2.00 -0.67
CA THR A 158 15.37 -2.50 0.26
C THR A 158 14.75 -1.36 1.08
N HIS A 159 15.54 -0.34 1.44
CA HIS A 159 15.06 0.85 2.16
C HIS A 159 14.19 1.73 1.27
N TYR A 160 14.51 1.85 -0.02
CA TYR A 160 13.64 2.48 -1.00
C TYR A 160 12.26 1.80 -1.04
N GLY A 161 12.21 0.47 -1.17
CA GLY A 161 10.95 -0.28 -1.17
C GLY A 161 10.13 -0.08 0.11
N ALA A 162 10.77 -0.10 1.28
CA ALA A 162 10.11 0.16 2.55
C ALA A 162 9.61 1.61 2.70
N LEU A 163 10.35 2.59 2.16
CA LEU A 163 9.96 4.00 2.17
C LEU A 163 8.73 4.25 1.29
N VAL A 164 8.73 3.74 0.05
CA VAL A 164 7.56 3.84 -0.84
C VAL A 164 6.36 3.11 -0.22
N GLY A 165 6.58 1.93 0.39
CA GLY A 165 5.54 1.20 1.13
C GLY A 165 4.87 2.02 2.24
N LEU A 166 5.65 2.75 3.04
CA LEU A 166 5.11 3.64 4.09
C LEU A 166 4.44 4.90 3.51
N CYS A 167 4.98 5.48 2.43
CA CYS A 167 4.39 6.65 1.78
C CYS A 167 3.05 6.36 1.10
N GLU A 168 2.91 5.21 0.41
CA GLU A 168 1.65 4.80 -0.22
C GLU A 168 0.55 4.48 0.81
N MET A 169 0.90 4.16 2.06
CA MET A 169 -0.03 3.98 3.17
C MET A 169 -0.67 5.29 3.70
N GLY A 170 -0.42 6.44 3.06
CA GLY A 170 -1.16 7.68 3.27
C GLY A 170 -0.61 8.60 4.36
N GLN A 171 -1.18 9.80 4.43
CA GLN A 171 -0.64 10.95 5.15
C GLN A 171 -0.37 10.70 6.65
N GLU A 172 -1.31 10.11 7.39
CA GLU A 172 -1.12 9.73 8.80
C GLU A 172 0.16 8.91 9.00
N THR A 173 0.40 7.93 8.11
CA THR A 173 1.53 7.02 8.17
C THR A 173 2.84 7.75 7.86
N ILE A 174 2.80 8.77 7.01
CA ILE A 174 3.95 9.64 6.72
C ILE A 174 4.33 10.48 7.95
N GLU A 175 3.33 11.07 8.61
CA GLU A 175 3.53 11.96 9.77
C GLU A 175 3.99 11.19 11.02
N GLU A 176 3.31 10.09 11.35
CA GLU A 176 3.61 9.27 12.54
C GLU A 176 4.94 8.52 12.39
N LEU A 177 5.21 7.96 11.20
CA LEU A 177 6.26 6.95 11.02
C LEU A 177 7.39 7.35 10.08
N VAL A 178 7.13 8.11 9.01
CA VAL A 178 8.18 8.47 8.05
C VAL A 178 8.98 9.68 8.52
N PHE A 179 8.37 10.68 9.16
CA PHE A 179 9.11 11.85 9.70
C PHE A 179 10.29 11.43 10.61
N PRO A 180 10.14 10.52 11.60
CA PRO A 180 11.27 10.03 12.41
C PRO A 180 12.34 9.23 11.65
N ILE A 181 12.02 8.71 10.45
CA ILE A 181 12.96 7.91 9.63
C ILE A 181 13.85 8.80 8.76
N ILE A 182 13.38 9.98 8.33
CA ILE A 182 14.07 10.82 7.35
C ILE A 182 15.48 11.20 7.82
N ARG A 183 15.65 11.56 9.10
CA ARG A 183 16.97 11.91 9.66
C ARG A 183 17.97 10.74 9.61
N PRO A 184 17.74 9.58 10.26
CA PRO A 184 18.68 8.45 10.18
C PRO A 184 18.81 7.85 8.77
N LEU A 185 17.82 8.02 7.89
CA LEU A 185 17.96 7.69 6.47
C LEU A 185 18.90 8.67 5.75
N GLY A 186 18.81 9.97 6.03
CA GLY A 186 19.74 11.00 5.54
C GLY A 186 21.18 10.74 6.00
N ASP A 187 21.38 10.44 7.27
CA ASP A 187 22.70 10.09 7.83
C ASP A 187 23.31 8.85 7.12
N ARG A 188 22.48 7.87 6.72
CA ARG A 188 22.90 6.71 5.92
C ARG A 188 23.16 7.03 4.45
N VAL A 189 22.41 7.95 3.85
CA VAL A 189 22.66 8.44 2.48
C VAL A 189 23.98 9.21 2.43
N ILE A 190 24.27 10.08 3.41
CA ILE A 190 25.57 10.78 3.55
C ILE A 190 26.71 9.76 3.63
N LYS A 191 26.67 8.84 4.61
CA LYS A 191 27.68 7.77 4.76
C LYS A 191 27.88 6.94 3.49
N SER A 192 26.82 6.74 2.70
CA SER A 192 26.93 6.05 1.42
C SER A 192 27.65 6.89 0.36
N LEU A 193 27.36 8.19 0.29
CA LEU A 193 27.97 9.14 -0.65
C LEU A 193 29.45 9.42 -0.35
N GLU A 194 29.85 9.33 0.92
CA GLU A 194 31.23 9.51 1.38
C GLU A 194 32.14 8.32 1.04
N ASN A 195 31.59 7.15 0.68
CA ASN A 195 32.39 6.00 0.27
C ASN A 195 32.94 6.17 -1.15
N THR A 196 34.27 6.21 -1.27
CA THR A 196 35.02 6.40 -2.54
C THR A 196 34.64 5.41 -3.66
N SER A 197 34.08 4.23 -3.31
CA SER A 197 33.65 3.18 -4.24
C SER A 197 32.12 2.99 -4.28
N LEU A 198 31.38 4.09 -4.42
CA LEU A 198 29.93 4.10 -4.69
C LEU A 198 29.54 3.15 -5.84
N SER A 199 28.62 2.22 -5.58
CA SER A 199 27.96 1.42 -6.63
C SER A 199 27.06 2.30 -7.50
N PRO A 200 26.99 2.08 -8.83
CA PRO A 200 26.05 2.79 -9.69
C PRO A 200 24.59 2.54 -9.29
N ILE A 201 24.29 1.35 -8.75
CA ILE A 201 22.97 0.99 -8.24
C ILE A 201 22.61 1.84 -7.01
N ASP A 202 23.55 2.01 -6.07
CA ASP A 202 23.31 2.82 -4.86
C ASP A 202 23.14 4.30 -5.22
N LYS A 203 23.87 4.83 -6.22
CA LYS A 203 23.64 6.19 -6.73
C LYS A 203 22.21 6.37 -7.27
N ILE A 204 21.76 5.47 -8.16
CA ILE A 204 20.38 5.49 -8.67
C ILE A 204 19.37 5.36 -7.52
N THR A 205 19.68 4.53 -6.52
CA THR A 205 18.83 4.35 -5.33
C THR A 205 18.70 5.64 -4.52
N ILE A 206 19.80 6.35 -4.30
CA ILE A 206 19.83 7.62 -3.57
C ILE A 206 19.00 8.67 -4.30
N ASP A 207 19.13 8.77 -5.63
CA ASP A 207 18.31 9.68 -6.45
C ASP A 207 16.81 9.33 -6.39
N ARG A 208 16.47 8.02 -6.38
CA ARG A 208 15.09 7.54 -6.19
C ARG A 208 14.54 7.85 -4.79
N ILE A 209 15.33 7.65 -3.73
CA ILE A 209 14.98 8.02 -2.34
C ILE A 209 14.77 9.54 -2.23
N ASN A 210 15.68 10.33 -2.80
CA ASN A 210 15.57 11.80 -2.86
C ASN A 210 14.27 12.23 -3.57
N GLY A 211 13.90 11.58 -4.67
CA GLY A 211 12.66 11.82 -5.40
C GLY A 211 11.40 11.51 -4.57
N VAL A 212 11.36 10.37 -3.87
CA VAL A 212 10.25 9.99 -2.99
C VAL A 212 10.11 10.99 -1.82
N ILE A 213 11.22 11.32 -1.16
CA ILE A 213 11.20 12.30 -0.06
C ILE A 213 10.70 13.66 -0.56
N SER A 214 11.20 14.14 -1.69
CA SER A 214 10.77 15.41 -2.29
C SER A 214 9.31 15.42 -2.77
N LYS A 215 8.74 14.25 -3.14
CA LYS A 215 7.36 14.12 -3.60
C LYS A 215 6.35 14.09 -2.44
N TYR A 216 6.57 13.23 -1.44
CA TYR A 216 5.54 12.96 -0.41
C TYR A 216 5.67 13.86 0.82
N ILE A 217 6.88 14.17 1.29
CA ILE A 217 7.09 14.81 2.59
C ILE A 217 6.68 16.28 2.63
N PRO A 218 7.02 17.15 1.63
CA PRO A 218 6.57 18.54 1.63
C PRO A 218 5.04 18.68 1.57
N ILE A 219 4.36 17.75 0.88
CA ILE A 219 2.90 17.74 0.77
C ILE A 219 2.26 17.36 2.10
N ALA A 220 2.76 16.30 2.76
CA ALA A 220 2.29 15.91 4.09
C ALA A 220 2.52 17.04 5.11
N TYR A 221 3.75 17.53 5.25
CA TYR A 221 4.12 18.57 6.22
C TYR A 221 3.28 19.85 6.08
N ARG A 222 3.06 20.32 4.84
CA ARG A 222 2.22 21.50 4.57
C ARG A 222 0.76 21.31 5.01
N THR A 223 0.29 20.06 5.09
CA THR A 223 -1.10 19.71 5.37
C THR A 223 -1.35 19.45 6.87
N SER A 224 -0.38 18.89 7.60
CA SER A 224 -0.47 18.71 9.06
C SER A 224 -0.12 19.95 9.88
N ARG A 225 0.77 20.82 9.38
CA ARG A 225 1.31 21.93 10.16
C ARG A 225 1.07 23.29 9.51
N SER A 226 0.75 24.27 10.34
CA SER A 226 0.72 25.70 10.02
C SER A 226 2.12 26.33 10.16
N SER A 227 2.24 27.64 9.89
CA SER A 227 3.47 28.43 10.05
C SER A 227 3.79 28.70 11.54
N PRO A 228 5.07 28.91 11.94
CA PRO A 228 6.23 29.26 11.11
C PRO A 228 7.06 28.08 10.57
N ASP A 229 7.61 28.23 9.36
CA ASP A 229 8.56 27.29 8.75
C ASP A 229 10.00 27.74 9.06
N ASP A 230 10.50 27.47 10.26
CA ASP A 230 11.89 27.78 10.60
C ASP A 230 12.86 26.71 10.05
N LEU A 231 13.96 27.16 9.45
CA LEU A 231 14.99 26.29 8.86
C LEU A 231 15.69 25.44 9.93
N GLU A 232 15.93 25.98 11.13
CA GLU A 232 16.58 25.22 12.20
C GLU A 232 15.66 24.13 12.77
N HIS A 233 14.34 24.38 12.85
CA HIS A 233 13.37 23.33 13.17
C HIS A 233 13.40 22.20 12.12
N PHE A 234 13.37 22.54 10.82
CA PHE A 234 13.48 21.56 9.74
C PHE A 234 14.80 20.75 9.78
N LYS A 235 15.93 21.38 10.12
CA LYS A 235 17.22 20.70 10.32
C LYS A 235 17.22 19.78 11.55
N HIS A 236 16.58 20.19 12.64
CA HIS A 236 16.48 19.39 13.86
C HIS A 236 15.68 18.09 13.63
N GLU A 237 14.52 18.22 12.96
CA GLU A 237 13.59 17.12 12.73
C GLU A 237 14.04 16.18 11.59
N PHE A 238 14.45 16.73 10.44
CA PHE A 238 14.78 15.95 9.24
C PHE A 238 16.29 15.77 8.99
N GLY A 239 17.14 16.28 9.88
CA GLY A 239 18.59 16.30 9.70
C GLY A 239 19.06 17.40 8.73
N SER A 240 20.37 17.67 8.73
CA SER A 240 20.98 18.71 7.89
C SER A 240 20.79 18.49 6.38
N PHE A 241 20.90 17.23 5.93
CA PHE A 241 20.85 16.84 4.51
C PHE A 241 19.46 17.06 3.88
N TYR A 242 18.40 16.62 4.55
CA TYR A 242 17.03 16.75 4.05
C TYR A 242 16.33 18.04 4.50
N GLY A 243 16.64 18.56 5.70
CA GLY A 243 15.97 19.73 6.29
C GLY A 243 15.94 20.94 5.36
N HIS A 244 17.08 21.35 4.79
CA HIS A 244 17.13 22.51 3.88
C HIS A 244 16.40 22.28 2.55
N ARG A 245 16.47 21.06 1.99
CA ARG A 245 15.78 20.70 0.73
C ARG A 245 14.26 20.67 0.93
N LEU A 246 13.80 20.11 2.05
CA LEU A 246 12.39 20.05 2.44
C LEU A 246 11.83 21.44 2.76
N HIS A 247 12.56 22.24 3.54
CA HIS A 247 12.19 23.62 3.89
C HIS A 247 11.95 24.47 2.65
N THR A 248 12.91 24.46 1.71
CA THR A 248 12.81 25.17 0.42
C THR A 248 11.57 24.75 -0.37
N HIS A 249 11.29 23.44 -0.43
CA HIS A 249 10.15 22.88 -1.15
C HIS A 249 8.80 23.23 -0.47
N VAL A 250 8.72 23.19 0.86
CA VAL A 250 7.52 23.58 1.62
C VAL A 250 7.20 25.07 1.43
N ILE A 251 8.21 25.94 1.44
CA ILE A 251 8.04 27.37 1.15
C ILE A 251 7.50 27.57 -0.27
N GLN A 252 8.07 26.91 -1.28
CA GLN A 252 7.58 26.98 -2.66
C GLN A 252 6.10 26.52 -2.78
N LEU A 253 5.75 25.38 -2.15
CA LEU A 253 4.37 24.88 -2.13
C LEU A 253 3.38 25.78 -1.37
N ARG A 254 3.85 26.60 -0.43
CA ARG A 254 3.02 27.60 0.28
C ARG A 254 2.91 28.91 -0.50
N GLN A 255 3.95 29.31 -1.24
CA GLN A 255 3.91 30.46 -2.15
C GLN A 255 2.97 30.20 -3.34
N GLN A 256 3.07 29.03 -3.98
CA GLN A 256 2.18 28.63 -5.09
C GLN A 256 0.69 28.65 -4.70
N SER A 257 0.35 28.24 -3.47
CA SER A 257 -1.03 28.33 -2.97
C SER A 257 -1.51 29.75 -2.68
N ARG A 258 -0.61 30.73 -2.53
CA ARG A 258 -0.96 32.15 -2.35
C ARG A 258 -1.11 32.90 -3.68
N SER A 259 -0.40 32.48 -4.73
CA SER A 259 -0.55 33.05 -6.08
C SER A 259 -1.80 32.57 -6.84
N GLY A 260 -2.55 31.59 -6.30
CA GLY A 260 -3.76 31.06 -6.93
C GLY A 260 -5.03 31.88 -6.72
N SER A 261 -5.00 32.95 -5.90
CA SER A 261 -6.20 33.66 -5.43
C SER A 261 -6.28 35.12 -5.89
N SER A 262 -5.96 35.41 -7.16
CA SER A 262 -6.06 36.76 -7.73
C SER A 262 -6.56 36.76 -9.18
N GLN A 263 -7.85 36.51 -9.39
CA GLN A 263 -8.56 37.06 -10.56
C GLN A 263 -8.95 38.52 -10.27
N PRO A 264 -8.48 39.51 -11.04
CA PRO A 264 -9.03 40.85 -10.98
C PRO A 264 -10.41 40.85 -11.66
N THR A 265 -11.47 41.12 -10.90
CA THR A 265 -12.83 41.30 -11.41
C THR A 265 -12.93 42.60 -12.19
N HIS A 266 -12.54 42.58 -13.47
CA HIS A 266 -12.62 43.76 -14.32
C HIS A 266 -14.08 44.08 -14.63
N ASN A 267 -14.65 44.94 -13.79
CA ASN A 267 -16.03 45.41 -13.89
C ASN A 267 -16.27 46.02 -15.29
N ARG A 268 -17.32 45.57 -15.99
CA ARG A 268 -17.80 46.21 -17.23
C ARG A 268 -19.29 46.51 -17.10
N GLN A 269 -19.53 47.77 -16.78
CA GLN A 269 -20.83 48.39 -16.58
C GLN A 269 -21.61 48.42 -17.89
N PHE A 270 -22.83 47.89 -17.88
CA PHE A 270 -23.83 48.10 -18.93
C PHE A 270 -25.13 48.62 -18.30
N SER A 271 -25.90 49.39 -19.05
CA SER A 271 -27.13 50.05 -18.60
C SER A 271 -28.15 50.08 -19.74
N PRO A 272 -29.46 50.21 -19.45
CA PRO A 272 -30.44 49.37 -20.12
C PRO A 272 -31.32 50.09 -21.15
N SER A 273 -31.95 49.31 -22.02
CA SER A 273 -33.11 49.75 -22.81
C SER A 273 -34.16 48.64 -22.95
N SER A 274 -35.42 49.04 -22.78
CA SER A 274 -36.63 48.21 -22.67
C SER A 274 -37.29 47.89 -24.01
N ALA A 275 -37.97 46.74 -24.10
CA ALA A 275 -39.17 46.59 -24.93
C ALA A 275 -40.10 45.46 -24.42
N SER A 276 -41.35 45.53 -24.86
CA SER A 276 -42.49 44.61 -24.66
C SER A 276 -42.26 43.20 -25.27
N ASN A 277 -43.09 42.16 -25.08
CA ASN A 277 -44.56 42.18 -24.93
C ASN A 277 -45.20 40.88 -24.37
N SER A 278 -46.53 40.93 -24.16
CA SER A 278 -47.54 39.84 -24.14
C SER A 278 -47.47 38.68 -23.12
N ARG A 279 -48.41 38.74 -22.17
CA ARG A 279 -49.12 37.64 -21.45
C ARG A 279 -50.07 36.84 -22.41
N PRO A 280 -50.82 35.75 -22.04
CA PRO A 280 -51.37 35.44 -20.70
C PRO A 280 -51.49 33.96 -20.19
N SER A 281 -51.29 33.85 -18.87
CA SER A 281 -51.86 32.95 -17.84
C SER A 281 -53.05 31.98 -18.09
N LYS A 282 -53.05 30.85 -17.34
CA LYS A 282 -53.99 30.48 -16.22
C LYS A 282 -53.36 29.28 -15.42
N ILE A 283 -53.45 29.07 -14.08
CA ILE A 283 -54.52 29.18 -13.03
C ILE A 283 -55.44 27.94 -13.06
N LEU A 284 -55.77 27.17 -11.98
CA LEU A 284 -55.70 27.32 -10.49
C LEU A 284 -55.57 25.93 -9.78
N SER A 285 -55.40 25.90 -8.43
CA SER A 285 -55.87 24.91 -7.38
C SER A 285 -56.16 23.42 -7.67
N GLY A 286 -56.03 22.46 -6.73
CA GLY A 286 -55.64 22.51 -5.31
C GLY A 286 -56.39 21.48 -4.42
N GLN A 287 -56.06 21.44 -3.12
CA GLN A 287 -56.77 20.79 -1.98
C GLN A 287 -56.80 19.25 -1.76
N ALA A 288 -56.67 18.91 -0.47
CA ALA A 288 -57.37 17.89 0.35
C ALA A 288 -56.94 16.39 0.37
N SER A 289 -56.73 15.92 1.61
CA SER A 289 -56.75 14.52 2.08
C SER A 289 -58.19 14.03 2.33
N PRO A 290 -58.44 12.74 2.67
CA PRO A 290 -58.53 12.37 4.11
C PRO A 290 -58.14 10.92 4.50
N SER A 291 -57.93 10.72 5.82
CA SER A 291 -58.26 9.58 6.72
C SER A 291 -58.23 8.11 6.22
N SER A 292 -57.81 7.08 6.97
CA SER A 292 -57.73 6.83 8.44
C SER A 292 -56.75 5.65 8.74
N HIS A 293 -56.61 4.94 9.88
CA HIS A 293 -57.26 4.88 11.22
C HIS A 293 -56.27 4.30 12.29
N HIS A 294 -56.71 4.20 13.55
CA HIS A 294 -56.40 3.27 14.69
C HIS A 294 -55.25 2.20 14.63
N GLN A 295 -54.65 1.72 15.74
CA GLN A 295 -54.81 1.96 17.20
C GLN A 295 -53.52 1.55 17.98
N ASN A 296 -53.42 1.93 19.27
CA ASN A 296 -52.47 1.43 20.31
C ASN A 296 -53.29 0.55 21.32
N PRO A 297 -52.77 -0.13 22.38
CA PRO A 297 -51.48 0.03 23.10
C PRO A 297 -50.80 -1.27 23.63
N GLY A 298 -49.76 -1.12 24.47
CA GLY A 298 -49.26 -2.13 25.43
C GLY A 298 -47.84 -2.65 25.12
N SER A 299 -46.75 -2.21 25.77
CA SER A 299 -46.34 -2.31 27.20
C SER A 299 -45.74 -3.67 27.61
N LEU A 300 -44.42 -3.69 27.89
CA LEU A 300 -43.80 -4.14 29.16
C LEU A 300 -42.27 -4.21 29.07
N THR A 301 -41.58 -3.78 30.13
CA THR A 301 -40.17 -4.11 30.42
C THR A 301 -40.14 -5.25 31.46
N PRO A 302 -38.99 -5.94 31.69
CA PRO A 302 -38.04 -5.39 32.65
C PRO A 302 -36.55 -5.66 32.35
N SER A 303 -35.67 -4.97 33.09
CA SER A 303 -34.21 -5.15 33.09
C SER A 303 -33.76 -6.42 33.83
N ARG A 304 -32.63 -7.03 33.41
CA ARG A 304 -31.80 -7.81 34.33
C ARG A 304 -30.32 -7.92 33.92
N SER A 305 -29.44 -7.63 34.87
CA SER A 305 -28.01 -7.97 34.94
C SER A 305 -27.62 -8.02 36.44
N PRO A 306 -26.39 -8.38 36.85
CA PRO A 306 -25.27 -9.03 36.15
C PRO A 306 -24.97 -10.44 36.74
N VAL A 307 -23.82 -11.06 36.41
CA VAL A 307 -23.01 -11.93 37.31
C VAL A 307 -21.64 -12.24 36.67
N ARG A 308 -20.62 -12.59 37.48
CA ARG A 308 -19.24 -12.94 37.12
C ARG A 308 -18.78 -14.20 37.88
N PRO A 309 -18.04 -15.12 37.23
CA PRO A 309 -16.85 -15.78 37.80
C PRO A 309 -15.61 -15.41 36.96
N MET A 310 -14.44 -15.02 37.48
CA MET A 310 -13.53 -15.64 38.46
C MET A 310 -12.63 -16.74 37.88
N ASN A 311 -11.33 -16.59 38.19
CA ASN A 311 -10.20 -17.40 37.74
C ASN A 311 -10.03 -18.63 38.66
N PRO A 312 -9.27 -19.64 38.21
CA PRO A 312 -8.31 -20.29 39.10
C PRO A 312 -6.86 -20.16 38.59
N SER A 313 -5.90 -20.21 39.52
CA SER A 313 -4.47 -20.09 39.23
C SER A 313 -3.66 -21.13 40.01
N SER A 314 -2.96 -22.02 39.30
CA SER A 314 -2.09 -23.08 39.83
C SER A 314 -1.25 -23.66 38.69
N SER A 315 -0.03 -24.16 38.85
CA SER A 315 0.95 -24.05 39.95
C SER A 315 2.36 -24.35 39.39
N LYS A 316 3.42 -24.01 40.13
CA LYS A 316 4.81 -24.35 39.78
C LYS A 316 5.13 -25.83 40.03
N HIS A 317 5.92 -26.46 39.18
CA HIS A 317 6.99 -27.43 39.52
C HIS A 317 7.97 -27.51 38.31
N HIS A 318 9.29 -27.47 38.52
CA HIS A 318 10.25 -28.60 38.47
C HIS A 318 10.24 -29.41 37.15
N SER A 319 11.37 -29.79 36.56
CA SER A 319 12.78 -29.76 37.02
C SER A 319 13.79 -29.53 35.88
N GLN A 320 15.06 -29.30 36.22
CA GLN A 320 16.19 -29.25 35.28
C GLN A 320 16.81 -30.66 35.11
N SER A 321 17.27 -31.00 33.92
CA SER A 321 18.29 -32.05 33.74
C SER A 321 19.07 -31.93 32.41
N SER A 322 20.37 -32.24 32.51
CA SER A 322 21.25 -32.81 31.48
C SER A 322 21.39 -32.15 30.11
N THR A 323 22.43 -31.31 30.04
CA THR A 323 23.37 -31.16 28.91
C THR A 323 23.56 -32.41 28.03
N ALA A 324 23.53 -32.23 26.72
CA ALA A 324 24.28 -33.06 25.76
C ALA A 324 24.66 -32.23 24.52
N SER A 325 25.95 -31.97 24.34
CA SER A 325 26.52 -31.29 23.17
C SER A 325 26.96 -32.30 22.12
N LEU A 326 26.66 -32.10 20.84
CA LEU A 326 27.38 -32.72 19.73
C LEU A 326 27.28 -31.86 18.46
N THR A 327 28.43 -31.52 17.88
CA THR A 327 28.61 -30.81 16.62
C THR A 327 28.62 -31.78 15.41
N PRO A 328 28.44 -31.30 14.17
CA PRO A 328 28.10 -32.16 13.05
C PRO A 328 29.28 -32.98 12.51
N ALA A 329 28.98 -34.17 11.97
CA ALA A 329 29.92 -34.95 11.18
C ALA A 329 29.96 -34.44 9.72
N ASN A 330 31.16 -34.22 9.20
CA ASN A 330 31.38 -34.07 7.75
C ASN A 330 31.35 -35.45 7.08
N SER A 331 30.70 -35.53 5.93
CA SER A 331 30.98 -36.56 4.92
C SER A 331 31.04 -35.89 3.54
N HIS A 332 32.26 -35.67 3.03
CA HIS A 332 32.46 -35.33 1.63
C HIS A 332 32.16 -36.56 0.77
N GLU A 333 31.52 -36.38 -0.39
CA GLU A 333 31.75 -37.26 -1.53
C GLU A 333 31.57 -36.50 -2.85
N ASN A 334 32.37 -36.85 -3.87
CA ASN A 334 32.45 -36.13 -5.15
C ASN A 334 31.90 -36.98 -6.29
N VAL A 335 30.93 -36.44 -7.05
CA VAL A 335 30.62 -36.76 -8.46
C VAL A 335 30.05 -35.46 -9.03
N ILE A 336 30.64 -34.72 -9.98
CA ILE A 336 31.25 -35.05 -11.29
C ILE A 336 30.24 -35.60 -12.31
N LEU A 337 29.37 -34.71 -12.80
CA LEU A 337 29.28 -34.37 -14.24
C LEU A 337 28.52 -33.04 -14.44
#